data_AF-A0A8J3FRN9-F1
#
_entry.id   AF-A0A8J3FRN9-F1
#
_cell.length_a   1.000
_cell.length_b   1.000
_cell.length_c   1.000
_cell.angle_alpha   90.00
_cell.angle_beta   90.00
_cell.angle_gamma   90.00
#
_symmetry.space_group_name_H-M   'P 1'
#
loop_
_entity.id
_entity.type
_entity.pdbx_description
1 polymer ?
#
loop_
_entity_poly.entity_id
_entity_poly.type
_entity_poly.pdbx_seq_one_letter_code
_entity_poly.pdbx_strand_id
1 'polypeptide(L)'
;MTTDVRGDAAPTGGDAAPTGGDAAPAGGGAAPAEGGAAPAGERVADTPAARPARRLQWLDALRGIAVLAVVYEHFGSYLMPDLKLATTRWAHAGTFGVTLFFLVSGYIVPASIERRGSVRDFWIGRVFRLYPAFLLTIAIAVLIGVHGPGWVPDTFTDQPTTSTLAHLTMLHEVLGAENLQHQFWTLTYEMLFYLLVTVVFVIGVHRFSAEIAMLLAAAAAALGGLLPARMLATDGVALRNLTVLTALVMFLGVVAVSTRWRAVVLAGAVLITGLVAMFLGLNQRSGAWEGFIILAVMFTGTALYRYHAGQISPYRAVAAVAVVVASAVTAVYLHGHMWHMVGADQFPVERSWLGGLLLALACFGAGMLVRHRSIPGWLAWLGAVSYSVYLLHFVLIYLTKGWLVPHQDSAAPVRIGLALAYLAVLLAASYVSYRFVEVPFQQMGRRVTKRLARRA
;
A
#
# COMPACT_ATOMS: atom_id res chain seq x y z
N MET A 1 59.21 -3.69 -23.26
CA MET A 1 59.82 -2.84 -24.30
C MET A 1 59.52 -1.39 -23.93
N THR A 2 60.15 -0.82 -22.91
CA THR A 2 61.47 -0.15 -22.91
C THR A 2 61.63 0.85 -24.05
N THR A 3 61.47 2.14 -23.75
CA THR A 3 62.59 3.09 -23.72
C THR A 3 62.27 4.23 -22.76
N ASP A 4 63.30 4.60 -22.05
CA ASP A 4 63.41 5.46 -20.88
C ASP A 4 64.12 6.76 -21.30
N VAL A 5 64.31 7.66 -20.33
CA VAL A 5 65.51 8.52 -20.12
C VAL A 5 65.29 10.05 -20.15
N ARG A 6 65.21 10.57 -18.91
CA ARG A 6 65.87 11.75 -18.28
C ARG A 6 65.45 13.18 -18.67
N GLY A 7 65.46 14.17 -17.78
CA GLY A 7 65.88 14.20 -16.37
C GLY A 7 66.18 15.64 -15.91
N ASP A 8 65.89 15.88 -14.63
CA ASP A 8 66.63 16.68 -13.64
C ASP A 8 66.55 18.23 -13.52
N ALA A 9 66.24 18.59 -12.27
CA ALA A 9 66.94 19.54 -11.37
C ALA A 9 66.48 21.02 -11.27
N ALA A 10 65.92 21.33 -10.08
CA ALA A 10 66.03 22.61 -9.35
C ALA A 10 67.50 22.79 -8.84
N PRO A 11 67.96 23.87 -8.12
CA PRO A 11 67.24 24.74 -7.17
C PRO A 11 67.76 26.21 -7.03
N THR A 12 67.31 26.89 -5.96
CA THR A 12 67.97 27.95 -5.13
C THR A 12 67.44 29.41 -5.20
N GLY A 13 66.84 29.85 -4.07
CA GLY A 13 67.42 30.80 -3.11
C GLY A 13 67.37 32.32 -3.41
N GLY A 14 66.95 33.13 -2.42
CA GLY A 14 67.36 34.53 -2.34
C GLY A 14 66.38 35.47 -1.60
N ASP A 15 66.83 35.99 -0.45
CA ASP A 15 66.17 36.90 0.49
C ASP A 15 65.83 38.31 -0.04
N ALA A 16 64.91 39.01 0.64
CA ALA A 16 65.20 40.24 1.41
C ALA A 16 63.96 41.14 1.63
N ALA A 17 63.70 41.51 2.89
CA ALA A 17 62.92 42.68 3.29
C ALA A 17 63.77 43.97 3.22
N PRO A 18 63.16 45.17 3.31
CA PRO A 18 63.32 45.92 4.58
C PRO A 18 62.14 46.84 5.02
N THR A 19 61.91 46.84 6.34
CA THR A 19 61.65 47.94 7.32
C THR A 19 60.86 49.23 6.98
N GLY A 20 59.83 49.51 7.81
CA GLY A 20 59.87 50.63 8.80
C GLY A 20 58.99 51.87 8.58
N GLY A 21 58.22 52.28 9.62
CA GLY A 21 58.05 53.70 9.97
C GLY A 21 56.63 54.29 10.13
N ASP A 22 56.15 54.30 11.38
CA ASP A 22 55.56 55.44 12.13
C ASP A 22 54.13 56.01 11.97
N ALA A 23 53.58 56.23 13.18
CA ALA A 23 52.80 57.37 13.68
C ALA A 23 51.25 57.37 13.63
N ALA A 24 50.68 57.20 14.83
CA ALA A 24 49.41 57.81 15.25
C ALA A 24 49.58 59.33 15.48
N PRO A 25 48.47 60.09 15.58
CA PRO A 25 48.15 60.60 16.91
C PRO A 25 46.67 60.53 17.30
N ALA A 26 46.48 60.74 18.59
CA ALA A 26 45.26 60.66 19.37
C ALA A 26 44.43 61.96 19.39
N GLY A 27 43.18 61.82 19.86
CA GLY A 27 42.30 62.88 20.39
C GLY A 27 40.85 62.53 20.08
N GLY A 28 39.89 62.44 20.99
CA GLY A 28 39.78 62.71 22.43
C GLY A 28 38.27 62.82 22.73
N GLY A 29 37.83 62.51 23.96
CA GLY A 29 36.50 62.90 24.46
C GLY A 29 35.56 61.76 24.86
N ALA A 30 35.07 61.86 26.10
CA ALA A 30 34.26 60.88 26.82
C ALA A 30 32.74 60.93 26.49
N ALA A 31 32.05 59.87 26.95
CA ALA A 31 30.64 59.46 26.82
C ALA A 31 29.57 60.40 27.45
N PRO A 32 28.28 60.01 27.66
CA PRO A 32 27.31 59.20 26.87
C PRO A 32 25.93 59.93 26.70
N ALA A 33 25.06 59.50 25.77
CA ALA A 33 23.61 59.77 25.88
C ALA A 33 22.76 58.81 25.03
N GLU A 34 21.58 58.53 25.55
CA GLU A 34 20.62 57.46 25.24
C GLU A 34 19.80 57.68 23.95
N GLY A 35 19.27 56.57 23.42
CA GLY A 35 17.91 56.53 22.86
C GLY A 35 17.75 56.64 21.33
N GLY A 36 17.14 55.61 20.74
CA GLY A 36 16.23 55.81 19.60
C GLY A 36 16.54 55.06 18.30
N ALA A 37 15.66 54.11 17.99
CA ALA A 37 15.26 53.64 16.66
C ALA A 37 16.26 52.83 15.80
N ALA A 38 16.03 51.51 15.76
CA ALA A 38 16.51 50.63 14.69
C ALA A 38 15.81 50.96 13.35
N PRO A 39 16.51 50.92 12.20
CA PRO A 39 15.92 51.24 10.90
C PRO A 39 15.02 50.12 10.37
N ALA A 40 14.01 50.55 9.61
CA ALA A 40 12.86 49.78 9.16
C ALA A 40 13.21 48.64 8.18
N GLY A 41 12.43 47.57 8.30
CA GLY A 41 12.55 46.29 7.62
C GLY A 41 12.73 46.35 6.10
N GLU A 42 13.78 45.68 5.67
CA GLU A 42 13.95 45.16 4.32
C GLU A 42 12.83 44.13 4.08
N ARG A 43 11.87 44.47 3.20
CA ARG A 43 10.83 43.54 2.77
C ARG A 43 11.48 42.46 1.94
N VAL A 44 11.75 41.31 2.58
CA VAL A 44 12.10 40.07 1.91
C VAL A 44 11.03 39.81 0.85
N ALA A 45 11.46 39.87 -0.42
CA ALA A 45 10.63 39.55 -1.56
C ALA A 45 10.05 38.14 -1.37
N ASP A 46 8.73 38.08 -1.31
CA ASP A 46 7.92 36.88 -1.15
C ASP A 46 8.26 35.92 -2.31
N THR A 47 9.12 34.94 -2.04
CA THR A 47 9.46 33.90 -3.01
C THR A 47 8.16 33.12 -3.24
N PRO A 48 7.70 32.91 -4.50
CA PRO A 48 6.42 32.29 -4.76
C PRO A 48 6.37 30.94 -4.03
N ALA A 49 5.46 30.84 -3.06
CA ALA A 49 5.25 29.63 -2.29
C ALA A 49 5.22 28.44 -3.25
N ALA A 50 6.17 27.52 -3.07
CA ALA A 50 6.28 26.31 -3.87
C ALA A 50 4.89 25.70 -4.03
N ARG A 51 4.41 25.58 -5.29
CA ARG A 51 3.11 24.99 -5.63
C ARG A 51 2.88 23.75 -4.75
N PRO A 52 1.70 23.61 -4.13
CA PRO A 52 1.43 22.51 -3.21
C PRO A 52 1.83 21.22 -3.90
N ALA A 53 2.77 20.49 -3.26
CA ALA A 53 3.48 19.34 -3.81
C ALA A 53 2.63 18.60 -4.83
N ARG A 54 3.09 18.58 -6.08
CA ARG A 54 2.52 17.79 -7.18
C ARG A 54 2.37 16.37 -6.64
N ARG A 55 1.19 16.05 -6.08
CA ARG A 55 0.86 14.72 -5.59
C ARG A 55 1.22 13.77 -6.73
N LEU A 56 1.57 12.53 -6.41
CA LEU A 56 1.78 11.50 -7.42
C LEU A 56 0.41 11.20 -8.08
N GLN A 57 -0.13 12.16 -8.83
CA GLN A 57 -1.48 12.18 -9.41
C GLN A 57 -1.64 11.02 -10.38
N TRP A 58 -0.53 10.57 -10.98
CA TRP A 58 -0.49 9.35 -11.79
C TRP A 58 -0.78 8.11 -10.96
N LEU A 59 -0.29 8.01 -9.71
CA LEU A 59 -0.64 6.91 -8.80
C LEU A 59 -2.08 7.01 -8.32
N ASP A 60 -2.57 8.22 -8.04
CA ASP A 60 -3.99 8.43 -7.75
C ASP A 60 -4.84 7.97 -8.96
N ALA A 61 -4.45 8.31 -10.19
CA ALA A 61 -5.13 7.84 -11.39
C ALA A 61 -5.14 6.30 -11.53
N LEU A 62 -4.00 5.64 -11.28
CA LEU A 62 -3.93 4.17 -11.30
C LEU A 62 -4.87 3.55 -10.26
N ARG A 63 -4.99 4.15 -9.07
CA ARG A 63 -5.97 3.73 -8.05
C ARG A 63 -7.41 3.92 -8.51
N GLY A 64 -7.68 5.00 -9.24
CA GLY A 64 -8.99 5.27 -9.83
C GLY A 64 -9.35 4.22 -10.90
N ILE A 65 -8.41 3.86 -11.77
CA ILE A 65 -8.60 2.79 -12.76
C ILE A 65 -8.83 1.44 -12.05
N ALA A 66 -8.00 1.14 -11.05
CA ALA A 66 -8.08 -0.09 -10.27
C ALA A 66 -9.45 -0.27 -9.60
N VAL A 67 -9.99 0.79 -8.98
CA VAL A 67 -11.28 0.67 -8.28
C VAL A 67 -12.45 0.45 -9.22
N LEU A 68 -12.44 1.07 -10.41
CA LEU A 68 -13.50 0.85 -11.39
C LEU A 68 -13.47 -0.59 -11.90
N ALA A 69 -12.29 -1.17 -12.11
CA ALA A 69 -12.18 -2.57 -12.49
C ALA A 69 -12.71 -3.53 -11.41
N VAL A 70 -12.43 -3.26 -10.13
CA VAL A 70 -12.98 -4.04 -9.01
C VAL A 70 -14.50 -3.90 -8.93
N VAL A 71 -15.04 -2.69 -9.09
CA VAL A 71 -16.49 -2.47 -9.10
C VAL A 71 -17.13 -3.24 -10.27
N TYR A 72 -16.56 -3.10 -11.47
CA TYR A 72 -17.02 -3.82 -12.67
C TYR A 72 -17.01 -5.34 -12.46
N GLU A 73 -15.96 -5.91 -11.87
CA GLU A 73 -15.87 -7.36 -11.64
C GLU A 73 -17.05 -7.88 -10.81
N HIS A 74 -17.34 -7.23 -9.69
CA HIS A 74 -18.36 -7.72 -8.77
C HIS A 74 -19.76 -7.36 -9.23
N PHE A 75 -19.97 -6.10 -9.60
CA PHE A 75 -21.26 -5.60 -10.04
C PHE A 75 -21.68 -6.12 -11.42
N GLY A 76 -20.71 -6.31 -12.34
CA GLY A 76 -20.95 -6.78 -13.71
C GLY A 76 -21.63 -8.15 -13.76
N SER A 77 -21.43 -8.99 -12.74
CA SER A 77 -22.11 -10.29 -12.59
C SER A 77 -23.64 -10.16 -12.54
N TYR A 78 -24.15 -9.00 -12.13
CA TYR A 78 -25.58 -8.78 -11.92
C TYR A 78 -26.28 -8.10 -13.09
N LEU A 79 -25.60 -7.24 -13.85
CA LEU A 79 -26.25 -6.48 -14.95
C LEU A 79 -25.60 -6.68 -16.31
N MET A 80 -24.38 -7.19 -16.37
CA MET A 80 -23.60 -7.33 -17.59
C MET A 80 -22.89 -8.70 -17.65
N PRO A 81 -23.58 -9.83 -17.41
CA PRO A 81 -22.94 -11.14 -17.31
C PRO A 81 -22.20 -11.54 -18.60
N ASP A 82 -22.75 -11.23 -19.77
CA ASP A 82 -22.13 -11.55 -21.07
C ASP A 82 -20.82 -10.79 -21.30
N LEU A 83 -20.85 -9.48 -21.03
CA LEU A 83 -19.67 -8.61 -21.14
C LEU A 83 -18.60 -9.04 -20.12
N LYS A 84 -19.03 -9.35 -18.89
CA LYS A 84 -18.15 -9.87 -17.84
C LYS A 84 -17.45 -11.13 -18.32
N LEU A 85 -18.21 -12.15 -18.75
CA LEU A 85 -17.67 -13.42 -19.24
C LEU A 85 -16.68 -13.19 -20.40
N ALA A 86 -17.03 -12.32 -21.35
CA ALA A 86 -16.17 -11.99 -22.48
C ALA A 86 -14.82 -11.38 -22.03
N THR A 87 -14.84 -10.45 -21.07
CA THR A 87 -13.60 -9.86 -20.53
C THR A 87 -12.81 -10.85 -19.67
N THR A 88 -13.48 -11.62 -18.82
CA THR A 88 -12.86 -12.56 -17.89
C THR A 88 -12.12 -13.68 -18.61
N ARG A 89 -12.54 -14.10 -19.81
CA ARG A 89 -11.79 -15.07 -20.62
C ARG A 89 -10.35 -14.66 -20.94
N TRP A 90 -10.07 -13.36 -20.96
CA TRP A 90 -8.75 -12.81 -21.30
C TRP A 90 -8.04 -12.21 -20.10
N ALA A 91 -8.75 -11.42 -19.29
CA ALA A 91 -8.19 -10.77 -18.12
C ALA A 91 -9.29 -10.61 -17.06
N HIS A 92 -9.11 -11.28 -15.93
CA HIS A 92 -10.00 -11.11 -14.78
C HIS A 92 -9.89 -9.67 -14.23
N ALA A 93 -10.99 -8.91 -14.29
CA ALA A 93 -10.98 -7.50 -13.95
C ALA A 93 -10.67 -7.26 -12.46
N GLY A 94 -11.13 -8.16 -11.59
CA GLY A 94 -10.80 -8.13 -10.16
C GLY A 94 -9.30 -8.33 -9.90
N THR A 95 -8.68 -9.29 -10.61
CA THR A 95 -7.23 -9.55 -10.49
C THR A 95 -6.45 -8.34 -10.98
N PHE A 96 -6.81 -7.79 -12.15
CA PHE A 96 -6.24 -6.56 -12.66
C PHE A 96 -6.31 -5.41 -11.64
N GLY A 97 -7.51 -5.11 -11.11
CA GLY A 97 -7.70 -4.01 -10.17
C GLY A 97 -6.92 -4.18 -8.87
N VAL A 98 -7.00 -5.36 -8.26
CA VAL A 98 -6.33 -5.65 -6.99
C VAL A 98 -4.80 -5.69 -7.16
N THR A 99 -4.27 -6.32 -8.21
CA THR A 99 -2.83 -6.31 -8.51
C THR A 99 -2.33 -4.87 -8.73
N LEU A 100 -3.10 -4.03 -9.43
CA LEU A 100 -2.73 -2.63 -9.64
C LEU A 100 -2.73 -1.83 -8.32
N PHE A 101 -3.70 -2.07 -7.43
CA PHE A 101 -3.67 -1.52 -6.08
C PHE A 101 -2.42 -1.94 -5.31
N PHE A 102 -2.07 -3.22 -5.33
CA PHE A 102 -0.89 -3.75 -4.65
C PHE A 102 0.42 -3.18 -5.19
N LEU A 103 0.56 -3.00 -6.52
CA LEU A 103 1.70 -2.29 -7.11
C LEU A 103 1.80 -0.84 -6.63
N VAL A 104 0.68 -0.12 -6.61
CA VAL A 104 0.63 1.27 -6.13
C VAL A 104 0.94 1.36 -4.63
N SER A 105 0.39 0.46 -3.80
CA SER A 105 0.71 0.35 -2.38
C SER A 105 2.20 0.09 -2.17
N GLY A 106 2.75 -0.89 -2.90
CA GLY A 106 4.17 -1.21 -2.94
C GLY A 106 5.06 -0.01 -3.24
N TYR A 107 4.62 0.86 -4.14
CA TYR A 107 5.36 2.07 -4.51
C TYR A 107 5.26 3.19 -3.46
N ILE A 108 4.07 3.44 -2.90
CA ILE A 108 3.82 4.61 -2.03
C ILE A 108 4.23 4.38 -0.57
N VAL A 109 4.07 3.16 -0.07
CA VAL A 109 4.23 2.85 1.36
C VAL A 109 5.69 3.03 1.83
N PRO A 110 6.72 2.51 1.13
CA PRO A 110 8.12 2.79 1.46
C PRO A 110 8.44 4.29 1.40
N ALA A 111 7.95 4.97 0.35
CA ALA A 111 8.11 6.41 0.25
C ALA A 111 7.46 7.16 1.43
N SER A 112 6.39 6.61 2.00
CA SER A 112 5.70 7.20 3.15
C SER A 112 6.45 6.99 4.48
N ILE A 113 7.16 5.88 4.69
CA ILE A 113 7.92 5.67 5.93
C ILE A 113 9.19 6.52 5.91
N GLU A 114 9.86 6.61 4.76
CA GLU A 114 11.04 7.48 4.54
C GLU A 114 10.74 8.96 4.73
N ARG A 115 9.67 9.47 4.09
CA ARG A 115 9.28 10.88 4.24
C ARG A 115 8.95 11.28 5.68
N ARG A 116 8.53 10.32 6.51
CA ARG A 116 8.21 10.57 7.92
C ARG A 116 9.43 10.40 8.82
N GLY A 117 10.37 9.52 8.47
CA GLY A 117 11.57 9.21 9.27
C GLY A 117 11.28 8.51 10.61
N SER A 118 10.03 8.09 10.86
CA SER A 118 9.58 7.53 12.14
C SER A 118 8.57 6.42 11.92
N VAL A 119 8.88 5.23 12.43
CA VAL A 119 8.01 4.04 12.37
C VAL A 119 6.72 4.26 13.13
N ARG A 120 6.80 4.91 14.30
CA ARG A 120 5.63 5.30 15.10
C ARG A 120 4.68 6.18 14.28
N ASP A 121 5.24 7.20 13.62
CA ASP A 121 4.44 8.17 12.88
C ASP A 121 3.85 7.58 11.58
N PHE A 122 4.53 6.57 11.02
CA PHE A 122 4.01 5.74 9.95
C PHE A 122 2.76 4.96 10.42
N TRP A 123 2.85 4.20 11.52
CA TRP A 123 1.72 3.42 12.02
C TRP A 123 0.54 4.28 12.44
N ILE A 124 0.77 5.39 13.15
CA ILE A 124 -0.29 6.37 13.46
C ILE A 124 -0.96 6.84 12.16
N GLY A 125 -0.17 7.20 11.15
CA GLY A 125 -0.68 7.61 9.85
C GLY A 125 -1.54 6.54 9.16
N ARG A 126 -1.19 5.26 9.29
CA ARG A 126 -1.92 4.12 8.70
C ARG A 126 -3.22 3.83 9.45
N VAL A 127 -3.19 3.83 10.78
CA VAL A 127 -4.38 3.64 11.61
C VAL A 127 -5.45 4.69 11.26
N PHE A 128 -5.08 5.97 11.27
CA PHE A 128 -5.99 7.07 10.93
C PHE A 128 -6.38 7.14 9.43
N ARG A 129 -5.72 6.39 8.55
CA ARG A 129 -6.05 6.31 7.12
C ARG A 129 -7.04 5.19 6.83
N LEU A 130 -6.90 4.05 7.50
CA LEU A 130 -7.59 2.79 7.15
C LEU A 130 -8.80 2.53 8.05
N TYR A 131 -8.59 2.51 9.37
CA TYR A 131 -9.62 2.10 10.32
C TYR A 131 -10.90 2.93 10.27
N PRO A 132 -10.90 4.27 10.10
CA PRO A 132 -12.14 5.05 10.14
C PRO A 132 -13.19 4.59 9.12
N ALA A 133 -12.80 4.45 7.84
CA ALA A 133 -13.73 4.01 6.80
C ALA A 133 -14.01 2.50 6.90
N PHE A 134 -12.99 1.70 7.26
CA PHE A 134 -13.17 0.27 7.49
C PHE A 134 -14.21 -0.02 8.59
N LEU A 135 -14.08 0.63 9.76
CA LEU A 135 -15.02 0.50 10.88
C LEU A 135 -16.40 1.05 10.54
N LEU A 136 -16.49 2.14 9.75
CA LEU A 136 -17.78 2.61 9.24
C LEU A 136 -18.47 1.52 8.41
N THR A 137 -17.75 0.86 7.51
CA THR A 137 -18.34 -0.20 6.69
C THR A 137 -18.72 -1.45 7.48
N ILE A 138 -17.97 -1.78 8.53
CA ILE A 138 -18.36 -2.82 9.49
C ILE A 138 -19.65 -2.41 10.21
N ALA A 139 -19.73 -1.18 10.72
CA ALA A 139 -20.91 -0.70 11.44
C ALA A 139 -22.16 -0.70 10.55
N ILE A 140 -22.03 -0.29 9.28
CA ILE A 140 -23.13 -0.35 8.30
C ILE A 140 -23.54 -1.82 8.04
N ALA A 141 -22.57 -2.72 7.82
CA ALA A 141 -22.87 -4.13 7.57
C ALA A 141 -23.58 -4.80 8.75
N VAL A 142 -23.13 -4.54 9.99
CA VAL A 142 -23.78 -5.04 11.21
C VAL A 142 -25.18 -4.44 11.37
N LEU A 143 -25.35 -3.13 11.18
CA LEU A 143 -26.65 -2.48 11.26
C LEU A 143 -27.66 -3.08 10.28
N ILE A 144 -27.24 -3.33 9.03
CA ILE A 144 -28.11 -3.96 8.04
C ILE A 144 -28.39 -5.42 8.39
N GLY A 145 -27.38 -6.16 8.87
CA GLY A 145 -27.53 -7.57 9.20
C GLY A 145 -28.39 -7.87 10.43
N VAL A 146 -28.53 -6.92 11.35
CA VAL A 146 -29.54 -6.99 12.42
C VAL A 146 -30.97 -6.99 11.84
N HIS A 147 -31.17 -6.46 10.63
CA HIS A 147 -32.47 -6.32 9.99
C HIS A 147 -32.72 -7.31 8.83
N GLY A 148 -31.77 -8.20 8.50
CA GLY A 148 -31.92 -9.14 7.38
C GLY A 148 -31.14 -10.45 7.60
N PRO A 149 -31.77 -11.62 7.52
CA PRO A 149 -31.07 -12.90 7.66
C PRO A 149 -30.00 -13.07 6.56
N GLY A 150 -28.85 -13.65 6.92
CA GLY A 150 -27.77 -14.00 5.98
C GLY A 150 -26.78 -12.89 5.59
N TRP A 151 -26.77 -11.77 6.32
CA TRP A 151 -25.87 -10.62 6.08
C TRP A 151 -24.61 -10.62 6.94
N VAL A 152 -24.69 -11.22 8.13
CA VAL A 152 -23.57 -11.36 9.06
C VAL A 152 -23.22 -12.84 9.11
N PRO A 153 -21.95 -13.23 8.85
CA PRO A 153 -21.54 -14.62 8.92
C PRO A 153 -21.80 -15.24 10.31
N ASP A 154 -22.11 -16.52 10.38
CA ASP A 154 -22.49 -17.20 11.64
C ASP A 154 -21.39 -17.09 12.70
N THR A 155 -20.12 -17.07 12.29
CA THR A 155 -18.98 -16.85 13.20
C THR A 155 -19.03 -15.53 13.98
N PHE A 156 -19.70 -14.50 13.48
CA PHE A 156 -19.91 -13.24 14.21
C PHE A 156 -21.02 -13.34 15.26
N THR A 157 -21.93 -14.31 15.11
CA THR A 157 -22.97 -14.63 16.10
C THR A 157 -22.42 -15.60 17.14
N ASP A 158 -21.70 -16.63 16.70
CA ASP A 158 -21.18 -17.71 17.55
C ASP A 158 -19.94 -17.29 18.36
N GLN A 159 -19.09 -16.45 17.79
CA GLN A 159 -17.83 -15.99 18.41
C GLN A 159 -17.58 -14.49 18.18
N PRO A 160 -18.46 -13.60 18.66
CA PRO A 160 -18.44 -12.17 18.32
C PRO A 160 -17.11 -11.49 18.70
N THR A 161 -16.53 -11.85 19.84
CA THR A 161 -15.27 -11.25 20.33
C THR A 161 -14.07 -11.68 19.48
N THR A 162 -13.97 -12.97 19.15
CA THR A 162 -12.94 -13.51 18.26
C THR A 162 -13.02 -12.88 16.88
N SER A 163 -14.21 -12.88 16.26
CA SER A 163 -14.43 -12.33 14.92
C SER A 163 -14.13 -10.83 14.87
N THR A 164 -14.54 -10.07 15.89
CA THR A 164 -14.21 -8.64 16.00
C THR A 164 -12.71 -8.42 16.12
N LEU A 165 -12.02 -9.16 17.00
CA LEU A 165 -10.58 -9.01 17.20
C LEU A 165 -9.79 -9.39 15.93
N ALA A 166 -10.18 -10.45 15.24
CA ALA A 166 -9.59 -10.86 13.96
C ALA A 166 -9.72 -9.75 12.90
N HIS A 167 -10.86 -9.07 12.83
CA HIS A 167 -11.06 -7.94 11.91
C HIS A 167 -10.29 -6.69 12.34
N LEU A 168 -10.18 -6.42 13.65
CA LEU A 168 -9.40 -5.30 14.18
C LEU A 168 -7.91 -5.46 13.94
N THR A 169 -7.36 -6.67 13.81
CA THR A 169 -5.97 -6.86 13.36
C THR A 169 -5.81 -6.66 11.85
N MET A 170 -6.92 -6.63 11.10
CA MET A 170 -6.97 -6.76 9.64
C MET A 170 -6.36 -8.07 9.12
N LEU A 171 -6.10 -9.07 9.98
CA LEU A 171 -5.52 -10.37 9.61
C LEU A 171 -6.55 -11.51 9.58
N HIS A 172 -7.84 -11.20 9.66
CA HIS A 172 -8.96 -12.15 9.66
C HIS A 172 -8.86 -13.23 8.57
N GLU A 173 -8.45 -12.87 7.34
CA GLU A 173 -8.31 -13.83 6.24
C GLU A 173 -7.30 -14.95 6.57
N VAL A 174 -6.08 -14.57 6.96
CA VAL A 174 -5.03 -15.54 7.31
C VAL A 174 -5.20 -16.13 8.69
N LEU A 175 -6.12 -15.61 9.51
CA LEU A 175 -6.56 -16.24 10.75
C LEU A 175 -7.58 -17.35 10.50
N GLY A 176 -8.19 -17.41 9.31
CA GLY A 176 -9.29 -18.33 9.01
C GLY A 176 -10.64 -17.86 9.56
N ALA A 177 -10.76 -16.60 10.00
CA ALA A 177 -12.05 -16.01 10.35
C ALA A 177 -12.83 -15.67 9.09
N GLU A 178 -14.16 -15.83 9.11
CA GLU A 178 -14.99 -15.48 7.97
C GLU A 178 -15.00 -13.97 7.74
N ASN A 179 -14.90 -13.56 6.47
CA ASN A 179 -14.95 -12.15 6.12
C ASN A 179 -16.36 -11.59 6.31
N LEU A 180 -16.47 -10.49 7.07
CA LEU A 180 -17.74 -9.74 7.12
C LEU A 180 -18.14 -9.20 5.75
N GLN A 181 -17.17 -8.82 4.93
CA GLN A 181 -17.40 -8.44 3.54
C GLN A 181 -16.38 -9.10 2.64
N HIS A 182 -16.84 -9.62 1.50
CA HIS A 182 -16.03 -10.44 0.60
C HIS A 182 -14.67 -9.81 0.27
N GLN A 183 -14.61 -8.51 0.00
CA GLN A 183 -13.39 -7.81 -0.43
C GLN A 183 -12.35 -7.53 0.68
N PHE A 184 -12.63 -7.88 1.94
CA PHE A 184 -11.72 -7.57 3.06
C PHE A 184 -10.43 -8.41 3.04
N TRP A 185 -10.41 -9.54 2.34
CA TRP A 185 -9.22 -10.38 2.19
C TRP A 185 -7.98 -9.61 1.71
N THR A 186 -8.16 -8.61 0.83
CA THR A 186 -7.02 -7.80 0.31
C THR A 186 -6.38 -6.94 1.41
N LEU A 187 -7.17 -6.52 2.41
CA LEU A 187 -6.70 -5.70 3.52
C LEU A 187 -5.73 -6.48 4.40
N THR A 188 -5.89 -7.80 4.50
CA THR A 188 -4.95 -8.68 5.18
C THR A 188 -3.58 -8.65 4.53
N TYR A 189 -3.49 -8.80 3.20
CA TYR A 189 -2.21 -8.74 2.51
C TYR A 189 -1.59 -7.34 2.56
N GLU A 190 -2.40 -6.28 2.54
CA GLU A 190 -1.92 -4.92 2.73
C GLU A 190 -1.32 -4.73 4.15
N MET A 191 -1.94 -5.31 5.18
CA MET A 191 -1.41 -5.28 6.56
C MET A 191 -0.13 -6.11 6.71
N LEU A 192 -0.08 -7.32 6.14
CA LEU A 192 1.14 -8.14 6.11
C LEU A 192 2.29 -7.41 5.42
N PHE A 193 2.01 -6.70 4.32
CA PHE A 193 3.01 -5.87 3.65
C PHE A 193 3.47 -4.70 4.52
N TYR A 194 2.59 -4.02 5.26
CA TYR A 194 2.98 -2.96 6.19
C TYR A 194 3.88 -3.46 7.32
N LEU A 195 3.58 -4.64 7.84
CA LEU A 195 4.41 -5.32 8.82
C LEU A 195 5.80 -5.63 8.24
N LEU A 196 5.88 -6.27 7.08
CA LEU A 196 7.15 -6.62 6.43
C LEU A 196 7.98 -5.39 6.02
N VAL A 197 7.36 -4.37 5.41
CA VAL A 197 8.09 -3.17 4.99
C VAL A 197 8.62 -2.39 6.19
N THR A 198 7.90 -2.43 7.32
CA THR A 198 8.39 -1.87 8.58
C THR A 198 9.65 -2.59 9.04
N VAL A 199 9.64 -3.94 9.04
CA VAL A 199 10.83 -4.74 9.34
C VAL A 199 11.98 -4.34 8.42
N VAL A 200 11.78 -4.48 7.11
CA VAL A 200 12.79 -4.17 6.08
C VAL A 200 13.39 -2.78 6.26
N PHE A 201 12.58 -1.80 6.66
CA PHE A 201 13.04 -0.45 6.96
C PHE A 201 13.91 -0.40 8.23
N VAL A 202 13.45 -0.95 9.35
CA VAL A 202 14.18 -0.87 10.64
C VAL A 202 15.47 -1.67 10.68
N ILE A 203 15.55 -2.80 9.98
CA ILE A 203 16.80 -3.57 9.83
C ILE A 203 17.73 -2.98 8.76
N GLY A 204 17.29 -1.96 8.01
CA GLY A 204 18.14 -1.24 7.06
C GLY A 204 18.36 -1.96 5.72
N VAL A 205 17.62 -3.03 5.42
CA VAL A 205 17.77 -3.82 4.18
C VAL A 205 16.82 -3.36 3.07
N HIS A 206 16.27 -2.16 3.16
CA HIS A 206 15.29 -1.62 2.22
C HIS A 206 15.80 -1.45 0.77
N ARG A 207 17.12 -1.51 0.54
CA ARG A 207 17.70 -1.58 -0.81
C ARG A 207 17.61 -2.96 -1.44
N PHE A 208 17.30 -4.00 -0.67
CA PHE A 208 17.13 -5.38 -1.12
C PHE A 208 15.68 -5.72 -1.51
N SER A 209 14.82 -4.71 -1.70
CA SER A 209 13.41 -4.95 -2.03
C SER A 209 13.20 -5.70 -3.35
N ALA A 210 14.12 -5.55 -4.31
CA ALA A 210 14.09 -6.33 -5.55
C ALA A 210 14.34 -7.82 -5.28
N GLU A 211 15.34 -8.12 -4.46
CA GLU A 211 15.70 -9.48 -4.06
C GLU A 211 14.61 -10.13 -3.20
N ILE A 212 13.97 -9.35 -2.32
CA ILE A 212 12.81 -9.81 -1.55
C ILE A 212 11.64 -10.16 -2.49
N ALA A 213 11.36 -9.31 -3.50
CA ALA A 213 10.33 -9.62 -4.49
C ALA A 213 10.64 -10.92 -5.24
N MET A 214 11.88 -11.10 -5.69
CA MET A 214 12.33 -12.31 -6.39
C MET A 214 12.27 -13.55 -5.50
N LEU A 215 12.66 -13.44 -4.22
CA LEU A 215 12.63 -14.54 -3.26
C LEU A 215 11.19 -14.99 -2.98
N LEU A 216 10.27 -14.05 -2.73
CA LEU A 216 8.86 -14.35 -2.52
C LEU A 216 8.23 -14.97 -3.77
N ALA A 217 8.58 -14.47 -4.95
CA ALA A 217 8.11 -15.04 -6.22
C ALA A 217 8.62 -16.47 -6.44
N ALA A 218 9.91 -16.71 -6.21
CA ALA A 218 10.50 -18.04 -6.29
C ALA A 218 9.85 -19.00 -5.28
N ALA A 219 9.59 -18.54 -4.06
CA ALA A 219 8.87 -19.31 -3.03
C ALA A 219 7.45 -19.66 -3.46
N ALA A 220 6.73 -18.76 -4.15
CA ALA A 220 5.40 -19.06 -4.68
C ALA A 220 5.42 -20.23 -5.67
N ALA A 221 6.40 -20.25 -6.58
CA ALA A 221 6.55 -21.32 -7.57
C ALA A 221 6.99 -22.64 -6.93
N ALA A 222 7.97 -22.59 -6.02
CA ALA A 222 8.60 -23.78 -5.43
C ALA A 222 7.80 -24.42 -4.29
N LEU A 223 7.22 -23.61 -3.41
CA LEU A 223 6.55 -24.06 -2.17
C LEU A 223 5.03 -24.00 -2.26
N GLY A 224 4.49 -23.38 -3.32
CA GLY A 224 3.08 -23.03 -3.46
C GLY A 224 2.08 -24.16 -3.25
N GLY A 225 2.38 -25.35 -3.75
CA GLY A 225 1.56 -26.56 -3.62
C GLY A 225 2.02 -27.55 -2.54
N LEU A 226 3.15 -27.28 -1.88
CA LEU A 226 3.66 -28.11 -0.77
C LEU A 226 3.11 -27.65 0.57
N LEU A 227 2.81 -26.36 0.67
CA LEU A 227 2.39 -25.74 1.92
C LEU A 227 0.87 -25.89 2.12
N PRO A 228 0.44 -26.39 3.28
CA PRO A 228 -0.95 -26.66 3.56
C PRO A 228 -1.77 -25.37 3.73
N ALA A 229 -2.99 -25.39 3.22
CA ALA A 229 -3.97 -24.33 3.47
C ALA A 229 -4.68 -24.59 4.80
N ARG A 230 -4.87 -23.52 5.60
CA ARG A 230 -5.69 -23.51 6.82
C ARG A 230 -5.31 -24.53 7.92
N MET A 231 -4.02 -24.75 8.22
CA MET A 231 -3.62 -25.68 9.29
C MET A 231 -3.91 -25.20 10.72
N LEU A 232 -3.93 -23.88 10.95
CA LEU A 232 -3.83 -23.34 12.31
C LEU A 232 -5.18 -23.10 12.99
N ALA A 233 -6.24 -22.89 12.22
CA ALA A 233 -7.58 -22.58 12.73
C ALA A 233 -8.57 -23.70 12.39
N THR A 234 -8.31 -24.89 12.93
CA THR A 234 -9.08 -26.12 12.65
C THR A 234 -10.47 -26.15 13.30
N ASP A 235 -10.65 -25.42 14.40
CA ASP A 235 -11.91 -25.31 15.13
C ASP A 235 -12.04 -23.91 15.78
N GLY A 236 -13.18 -23.66 16.43
CA GLY A 236 -13.45 -22.37 17.07
C GLY A 236 -12.50 -22.01 18.22
N VAL A 237 -12.02 -22.99 18.98
CA VAL A 237 -11.08 -22.76 20.09
C VAL A 237 -9.69 -22.42 19.55
N ALA A 238 -9.24 -23.16 18.54
CA ALA A 238 -8.00 -22.89 17.81
C ALA A 238 -8.03 -21.49 17.18
N LEU A 239 -9.13 -21.13 16.51
CA LEU A 239 -9.32 -19.79 15.93
C LEU A 239 -9.23 -18.69 17.00
N ARG A 240 -9.91 -18.85 18.14
CA ARG A 240 -9.87 -17.90 19.25
C ARG A 240 -8.45 -17.71 19.78
N ASN A 241 -7.77 -18.81 20.11
CA ASN A 241 -6.42 -18.77 20.68
C ASN A 241 -5.41 -18.16 19.69
N LEU A 242 -5.48 -18.56 18.42
CA LEU A 242 -4.65 -18.02 17.34
C LEU A 242 -4.89 -16.52 17.15
N THR A 243 -6.15 -16.07 17.20
CA THR A 243 -6.51 -14.65 17.06
C THR A 243 -5.95 -13.81 18.20
N VAL A 244 -6.10 -14.26 19.45
CA VAL A 244 -5.55 -13.55 20.62
C VAL A 244 -4.03 -13.50 20.56
N LEU A 245 -3.37 -14.62 20.28
CA LEU A 245 -1.92 -14.68 20.16
C LEU A 245 -1.40 -13.76 19.03
N THR A 246 -2.08 -13.78 17.88
CA THR A 246 -1.74 -12.93 16.73
C THR A 246 -1.87 -11.45 17.07
N ALA A 247 -2.97 -11.05 17.72
CA ALA A 247 -3.17 -9.68 18.15
C ALA A 247 -2.07 -9.23 19.13
N LEU A 248 -1.71 -10.09 20.09
CA LEU A 248 -0.64 -9.83 21.05
C LEU A 248 0.74 -9.70 20.38
N VAL A 249 1.13 -10.68 19.57
CA VAL A 249 2.42 -10.71 18.86
C VAL A 249 2.54 -9.53 17.90
N MET A 250 1.48 -9.22 17.14
CA MET A 250 1.45 -8.07 16.25
C MET A 250 1.59 -6.76 17.04
N PHE A 251 0.83 -6.58 18.13
CA PHE A 251 0.90 -5.38 18.96
C PHE A 251 2.28 -5.19 19.57
N LEU A 252 2.82 -6.23 20.23
CA LEU A 252 4.15 -6.20 20.84
C LEU A 252 5.24 -5.95 19.78
N GLY A 253 5.15 -6.61 18.63
CA GLY A 253 6.07 -6.42 17.51
C GLY A 253 6.07 -4.98 17.01
N VAL A 254 4.90 -4.40 16.73
CA VAL A 254 4.74 -3.02 16.24
C VAL A 254 5.22 -2.00 17.26
N VAL A 255 4.92 -2.20 18.54
CA VAL A 255 5.41 -1.34 19.63
C VAL A 255 6.95 -1.43 19.71
N ALA A 256 7.50 -2.63 19.68
CA ALA A 256 8.93 -2.89 19.78
C ALA A 256 9.74 -2.24 18.64
N VAL A 257 9.30 -2.37 17.38
CA VAL A 257 9.94 -1.71 16.22
C VAL A 257 9.75 -0.19 16.19
N SER A 258 8.83 0.33 17.00
CA SER A 258 8.60 1.77 17.16
C SER A 258 9.45 2.40 18.28
N THR A 259 10.27 1.61 18.98
CA THR A 259 11.17 2.09 20.04
C THR A 259 12.51 2.60 19.49
N ARG A 260 13.34 3.19 20.37
CA ARG A 260 14.71 3.62 20.04
C ARG A 260 15.78 2.57 20.38
N TRP A 261 15.41 1.49 21.05
CA TRP A 261 16.35 0.53 21.63
C TRP A 261 16.62 -0.58 20.63
N ARG A 262 17.84 -0.65 20.08
CA ARG A 262 18.16 -1.56 18.96
C ARG A 262 17.83 -3.03 19.25
N ALA A 263 18.10 -3.52 20.46
CA ALA A 263 17.77 -4.89 20.85
C ALA A 263 16.24 -5.15 20.83
N VAL A 264 15.45 -4.20 21.33
CA VAL A 264 13.98 -4.27 21.32
C VAL A 264 13.44 -4.20 19.89
N VAL A 265 14.00 -3.31 19.05
CA VAL A 265 13.64 -3.22 17.63
C VAL A 265 13.91 -4.53 16.90
N LEU A 266 15.06 -5.17 17.14
CA LEU A 266 15.39 -6.46 16.54
C LEU A 266 14.47 -7.58 17.03
N ALA A 267 14.14 -7.62 18.33
CA ALA A 267 13.16 -8.57 18.86
C ALA A 267 11.77 -8.38 18.21
N GLY A 268 11.32 -7.13 18.07
CA GLY A 268 10.09 -6.80 17.36
C GLY A 268 10.11 -7.22 15.89
N ALA A 269 11.23 -7.01 15.21
CA ALA A 269 11.42 -7.45 13.83
C ALA A 269 11.34 -8.97 13.68
N VAL A 270 11.91 -9.72 14.61
CA VAL A 270 11.80 -11.20 14.65
C VAL A 270 10.36 -11.64 14.88
N LEU A 271 9.66 -11.05 15.86
CA LEU A 271 8.25 -11.36 16.12
C LEU A 271 7.37 -11.13 14.89
N ILE A 272 7.51 -9.97 14.25
CA ILE A 272 6.73 -9.63 13.05
C ILE A 272 7.07 -10.57 11.90
N THR A 273 8.36 -10.82 11.64
CA THR A 273 8.79 -11.70 10.55
C THR A 273 8.30 -13.13 10.77
N GLY A 274 8.41 -13.65 12.00
CA GLY A 274 7.89 -14.95 12.38
C GLY A 274 6.38 -15.05 12.21
N LEU A 275 5.63 -14.03 12.62
CA LEU A 275 4.17 -13.97 12.43
C LEU A 275 3.79 -14.03 10.95
N VAL A 276 4.42 -13.21 10.11
CA VAL A 276 4.12 -13.18 8.68
C VAL A 276 4.55 -14.50 8.00
N ALA A 277 5.72 -15.03 8.33
CA ALA A 277 6.21 -16.30 7.79
C ALA A 277 5.30 -17.47 8.18
N MET A 278 4.81 -17.50 9.43
CA MET A 278 3.85 -18.50 9.91
C MET A 278 2.57 -18.48 9.07
N PHE A 279 1.99 -17.30 8.83
CA PHE A 279 0.76 -17.20 8.05
C PHE A 279 0.97 -17.55 6.58
N LEU A 280 2.06 -17.09 5.96
CA LEU A 280 2.39 -17.45 4.58
C LEU A 280 2.68 -18.94 4.41
N GLY A 281 3.26 -19.57 5.43
CA GLY A 281 3.61 -20.99 5.42
C GLY A 281 2.45 -21.93 5.73
N LEU A 282 1.54 -21.56 6.63
CA LEU A 282 0.67 -22.53 7.30
C LEU A 282 -0.84 -22.22 7.23
N ASN A 283 -1.26 -21.01 6.84
CA ASN A 283 -2.67 -20.60 6.98
C ASN A 283 -3.17 -19.65 5.87
N GLN A 284 -2.81 -19.93 4.61
CA GLN A 284 -3.27 -19.15 3.45
C GLN A 284 -4.68 -19.55 2.98
N ARG A 285 -5.35 -18.62 2.27
CA ARG A 285 -6.74 -18.76 1.78
C ARG A 285 -6.91 -19.79 0.66
N SER A 286 -6.11 -19.68 -0.39
CA SER A 286 -6.35 -20.30 -1.71
C SER A 286 -5.07 -20.94 -2.29
N GLY A 287 -4.29 -21.53 -1.39
CA GLY A 287 -2.93 -22.05 -1.63
C GLY A 287 -1.87 -21.02 -1.25
N ALA A 288 -0.68 -21.50 -0.82
CA ALA A 288 0.35 -20.59 -0.34
C ALA A 288 0.91 -19.69 -1.45
N TRP A 289 0.88 -20.17 -2.69
CA TRP A 289 1.42 -19.47 -3.85
C TRP A 289 0.83 -18.07 -4.05
N GLU A 290 -0.48 -17.88 -3.85
CA GLU A 290 -1.15 -16.61 -4.11
C GLU A 290 -0.65 -15.52 -3.15
N GLY A 291 -0.57 -15.83 -1.85
CA GLY A 291 -0.06 -14.90 -0.84
C GLY A 291 1.38 -14.48 -1.10
N PHE A 292 2.22 -15.43 -1.51
CA PHE A 292 3.61 -15.14 -1.91
C PHE A 292 3.67 -14.24 -3.16
N ILE A 293 2.88 -14.50 -4.20
CA ILE A 293 2.84 -13.63 -5.40
C ILE A 293 2.31 -12.24 -5.07
N ILE A 294 1.26 -12.12 -4.24
CA ILE A 294 0.73 -10.81 -3.83
C ILE A 294 1.84 -9.98 -3.17
N LEU A 295 2.53 -10.53 -2.18
CA LEU A 295 3.63 -9.82 -1.52
C LEU A 295 4.80 -9.55 -2.47
N ALA A 296 5.11 -10.48 -3.37
CA ALA A 296 6.13 -10.29 -4.39
C ALA A 296 5.79 -9.10 -5.30
N VAL A 297 4.54 -8.98 -5.74
CA VAL A 297 4.03 -7.83 -6.52
C VAL A 297 4.15 -6.52 -5.74
N MET A 298 3.82 -6.51 -4.45
CA MET A 298 3.97 -5.31 -3.61
C MET A 298 5.46 -4.92 -3.45
N PHE A 299 6.35 -5.89 -3.27
CA PHE A 299 7.79 -5.63 -3.25
C PHE A 299 8.35 -5.25 -4.62
N THR A 300 7.76 -5.68 -5.73
CA THR A 300 8.05 -5.14 -7.07
C THR A 300 7.71 -3.66 -7.16
N GLY A 301 6.54 -3.25 -6.65
CA GLY A 301 6.19 -1.83 -6.52
C GLY A 301 7.24 -1.05 -5.70
N THR A 302 7.76 -1.66 -4.63
CA THR A 302 8.85 -1.09 -3.83
C THR A 302 10.15 -0.99 -4.63
N ALA A 303 10.54 -2.05 -5.36
CA ALA A 303 11.73 -2.05 -6.21
C ALA A 303 11.66 -0.96 -7.29
N LEU A 304 10.50 -0.77 -7.91
CA LEU A 304 10.26 0.30 -8.88
C LEU A 304 10.36 1.69 -8.25
N TYR A 305 9.90 1.86 -7.00
CA TYR A 305 10.15 3.09 -6.24
C TYR A 305 11.64 3.30 -5.97
N ARG A 306 12.37 2.26 -5.56
CA ARG A 306 13.83 2.33 -5.31
C ARG A 306 14.60 2.72 -6.56
N TYR A 307 14.24 2.14 -7.71
CA TYR A 307 14.82 2.50 -9.00
C TYR A 307 14.54 3.98 -9.32
N HIS A 308 13.28 4.41 -9.17
CA HIS A 308 12.91 5.81 -9.42
C HIS A 308 13.63 6.79 -8.48
N ALA A 309 13.89 6.39 -7.23
CA ALA A 309 14.65 7.16 -6.27
C ALA A 309 16.18 7.12 -6.48
N GLY A 310 16.67 6.44 -7.54
CA GLY A 310 18.10 6.30 -7.84
C GLY A 310 18.86 5.38 -6.87
N GLN A 311 18.16 4.53 -6.11
CA GLN A 311 18.75 3.73 -5.05
C GLN A 311 19.16 2.32 -5.50
N ILE A 312 18.62 1.84 -6.62
CA ILE A 312 19.01 0.57 -7.25
C ILE A 312 19.16 0.76 -8.76
N SER A 313 19.95 -0.10 -9.40
CA SER A 313 20.16 -0.09 -10.85
C SER A 313 18.89 -0.52 -11.62
N PRO A 314 18.71 -0.07 -12.87
CA PRO A 314 17.59 -0.51 -13.71
C PRO A 314 17.55 -2.04 -13.88
N TYR A 315 18.72 -2.69 -14.01
CA TYR A 315 18.81 -4.15 -14.17
C TYR A 315 18.17 -4.91 -13.01
N ARG A 316 18.34 -4.44 -11.77
CA ARG A 316 17.72 -5.07 -10.58
C ARG A 316 16.21 -4.91 -10.58
N ALA A 317 15.71 -3.75 -11.00
CA ALA A 317 14.27 -3.52 -11.10
C ALA A 317 13.62 -4.36 -12.22
N VAL A 318 14.27 -4.44 -13.38
CA VAL A 318 13.84 -5.27 -14.50
C VAL A 318 13.87 -6.75 -14.12
N ALA A 319 14.94 -7.21 -13.45
CA ALA A 319 15.03 -8.58 -12.94
C ALA A 319 13.88 -8.90 -11.97
N ALA A 320 13.56 -8.00 -11.03
CA ALA A 320 12.43 -8.19 -10.12
C ALA A 320 11.10 -8.36 -10.87
N VAL A 321 10.80 -7.49 -11.85
CA VAL A 321 9.58 -7.61 -12.67
C VAL A 321 9.58 -8.92 -13.45
N ALA A 322 10.68 -9.26 -14.12
CA ALA A 322 10.79 -10.44 -14.97
C ALA A 322 10.64 -11.75 -14.17
N VAL A 323 11.34 -11.86 -13.03
CA VAL A 323 11.25 -13.04 -12.15
C VAL A 323 9.86 -13.15 -11.54
N VAL A 324 9.25 -12.05 -11.10
CA VAL A 324 7.88 -12.08 -10.55
C VAL A 324 6.88 -12.55 -11.59
N VAL A 325 6.98 -12.08 -12.84
CA VAL A 325 6.13 -12.56 -13.93
C VAL A 325 6.39 -14.03 -14.23
N ALA A 326 7.63 -14.45 -14.38
CA ALA A 326 7.99 -15.84 -14.68
C ALA A 326 7.52 -16.79 -13.57
N SER A 327 7.76 -16.45 -12.31
CA SER A 327 7.30 -17.21 -11.16
C SER A 327 5.78 -17.21 -11.02
N ALA A 328 5.09 -16.10 -11.33
CA ALA A 328 3.63 -16.07 -11.33
C ALA A 328 3.05 -17.00 -12.40
N VAL A 329 3.62 -17.00 -13.61
CA VAL A 329 3.27 -17.95 -14.67
C VAL A 329 3.46 -19.38 -14.17
N THR A 330 4.66 -19.73 -13.68
CA THR A 330 4.95 -21.07 -13.16
C THR A 330 4.02 -21.46 -12.02
N ALA A 331 3.81 -20.59 -11.03
CA ALA A 331 2.95 -20.85 -9.90
C ALA A 331 1.50 -21.08 -10.31
N VAL A 332 0.96 -20.27 -11.24
CA VAL A 332 -0.42 -20.44 -11.73
C VAL A 332 -0.58 -21.75 -12.49
N TYR A 333 0.36 -22.14 -13.35
CA TYR A 333 0.25 -23.41 -14.07
C TYR A 333 0.44 -24.64 -13.17
N LEU A 334 1.29 -24.54 -12.14
CA LEU A 334 1.51 -25.64 -11.19
C LEU A 334 0.38 -25.75 -10.16
N HIS A 335 -0.09 -24.62 -9.65
CA HIS A 335 -0.85 -24.52 -8.41
C HIS A 335 -2.21 -23.82 -8.58
N GLY A 336 -2.48 -23.23 -9.75
CA GLY A 336 -3.69 -22.44 -10.01
C GLY A 336 -4.98 -23.25 -10.02
N HIS A 337 -4.91 -24.58 -10.19
CA HIS A 337 -6.06 -25.47 -10.04
C HIS A 337 -6.64 -25.45 -8.60
N MET A 338 -5.86 -25.04 -7.60
CA MET A 338 -6.35 -24.83 -6.22
C MET A 338 -7.21 -23.57 -6.09
N TRP A 339 -7.27 -22.74 -7.13
CA TRP A 339 -8.08 -21.54 -7.18
C TRP A 339 -9.51 -21.89 -7.62
N HIS A 340 -10.31 -22.38 -6.66
CA HIS A 340 -11.70 -22.75 -6.92
C HIS A 340 -12.59 -21.51 -7.07
N MET A 341 -12.81 -21.08 -8.33
CA MET A 341 -13.84 -20.11 -8.68
C MET A 341 -15.13 -20.83 -9.13
N VAL A 342 -16.27 -20.34 -8.67
CA VAL A 342 -17.57 -20.75 -9.21
C VAL A 342 -17.63 -20.36 -10.69
N GLY A 343 -17.81 -21.34 -11.58
CA GLY A 343 -17.78 -21.12 -13.03
C GLY A 343 -16.40 -21.24 -13.69
N ALA A 344 -15.39 -21.77 -12.98
CA ALA A 344 -14.07 -22.06 -13.54
C ALA A 344 -14.11 -22.93 -14.82
N ASP A 345 -15.13 -23.75 -14.99
CA ASP A 345 -15.32 -24.57 -16.20
C ASP A 345 -15.65 -23.73 -17.46
N GLN A 346 -16.02 -22.46 -17.27
CA GLN A 346 -16.51 -21.59 -18.36
C GLN A 346 -15.40 -20.76 -19.02
N PHE A 347 -14.19 -20.72 -18.46
CA PHE A 347 -13.07 -19.96 -19.00
C PHE A 347 -11.71 -20.51 -18.50
N PRO A 348 -10.62 -20.34 -19.26
CA PRO A 348 -9.29 -20.75 -18.82
C PRO A 348 -8.81 -19.87 -17.64
N VAL A 349 -8.93 -20.39 -16.41
CA VAL A 349 -8.65 -19.67 -15.16
C VAL A 349 -7.21 -19.15 -15.12
N GLU A 350 -6.25 -19.95 -15.56
CA GLU A 350 -4.83 -19.61 -15.59
C GLU A 350 -4.58 -18.40 -16.50
N ARG A 351 -5.14 -18.45 -17.72
CA ARG A 351 -5.04 -17.35 -18.69
C ARG A 351 -5.71 -16.09 -18.17
N SER A 352 -6.91 -16.23 -17.61
CA SER A 352 -7.70 -15.14 -17.06
C SER A 352 -6.95 -14.38 -15.95
N TRP A 353 -6.37 -15.14 -15.01
CA TRP A 353 -5.61 -14.58 -13.90
C TRP A 353 -4.33 -13.90 -14.37
N LEU A 354 -3.54 -14.59 -15.22
CA LEU A 354 -2.30 -14.05 -15.77
C LEU A 354 -2.55 -12.80 -16.64
N GLY A 355 -3.62 -12.78 -17.42
CA GLY A 355 -4.02 -11.61 -18.19
C GLY A 355 -4.30 -10.40 -17.30
N GLY A 356 -4.98 -10.60 -16.17
CA GLY A 356 -5.19 -9.55 -15.16
C GLY A 356 -3.88 -9.00 -14.58
N LEU A 357 -2.96 -9.89 -14.18
CA LEU A 357 -1.64 -9.52 -13.66
C LEU A 357 -0.82 -8.73 -14.69
N LEU A 358 -0.73 -9.24 -15.92
CA LEU A 358 0.04 -8.61 -17.00
C LEU A 358 -0.56 -7.25 -17.39
N LEU A 359 -1.89 -7.14 -17.44
CA LEU A 359 -2.56 -5.86 -17.69
C LEU A 359 -2.29 -4.85 -16.57
N ALA A 360 -2.20 -5.29 -15.32
CA ALA A 360 -1.88 -4.42 -14.18
C ALA A 360 -0.45 -3.90 -14.27
N LEU A 361 0.51 -4.77 -14.60
CA LEU A 361 1.91 -4.39 -14.84
C LEU A 361 2.05 -3.43 -16.03
N ALA A 362 1.36 -3.71 -17.14
CA ALA A 362 1.35 -2.84 -18.30
C ALA A 362 0.75 -1.46 -17.98
N CYS A 363 -0.38 -1.43 -17.26
CA CYS A 363 -1.03 -0.19 -16.82
C CYS A 363 -0.14 0.60 -15.87
N PHE A 364 0.52 -0.06 -14.91
CA PHE A 364 1.48 0.59 -14.01
C PHE A 364 2.68 1.15 -14.78
N GLY A 365 3.23 0.39 -15.73
CA GLY A 365 4.31 0.81 -16.62
C GLY A 365 3.91 2.02 -17.46
N ALA A 366 2.71 2.02 -18.05
CA ALA A 366 2.16 3.16 -18.77
C ALA A 366 2.01 4.40 -17.86
N GLY A 367 1.49 4.21 -16.64
CA GLY A 367 1.44 5.25 -15.61
C GLY A 367 2.81 5.83 -15.28
N MET A 368 3.84 4.97 -15.21
CA MET A 368 5.22 5.38 -15.00
C MET A 368 5.77 6.18 -16.19
N LEU A 369 5.47 5.80 -17.43
CA LEU A 369 5.88 6.53 -18.63
C LEU A 369 5.27 7.94 -18.68
N VAL A 370 4.00 8.09 -18.31
CA VAL A 370 3.29 9.37 -18.33
C VAL A 370 3.37 10.15 -17.00
N ARG A 371 4.18 9.71 -16.03
CA ARG A 371 4.25 10.27 -14.67
C ARG A 371 4.53 11.78 -14.58
N HIS A 372 5.16 12.36 -15.61
CA HIS A 372 5.48 13.79 -15.70
C HIS A 372 4.40 14.63 -16.38
N ARG A 373 3.40 13.98 -16.99
CA ARG A 373 2.26 14.63 -17.66
C ARG A 373 1.21 15.05 -16.62
N SER A 374 0.39 16.02 -16.97
CA SER A 374 -0.80 16.39 -16.19
C SER A 374 -1.86 15.31 -16.33
N ILE A 375 -2.39 14.85 -15.20
CA ILE A 375 -3.49 13.88 -15.16
C ILE A 375 -4.82 14.64 -15.11
N PRO A 376 -5.89 14.18 -15.79
CA PRO A 376 -7.21 14.76 -15.68
C PRO A 376 -7.69 14.81 -14.22
N GLY A 377 -8.24 15.95 -13.79
CA GLY A 377 -8.64 16.18 -12.40
C GLY A 377 -9.66 15.17 -11.88
N TRP A 378 -10.61 14.74 -12.72
CA TRP A 378 -11.62 13.73 -12.36
C TRP A 378 -10.99 12.36 -12.06
N LEU A 379 -9.91 11.99 -12.75
CA LEU A 379 -9.25 10.70 -12.56
C LEU A 379 -8.37 10.72 -11.31
N ALA A 380 -7.71 11.85 -11.03
CA ALA A 380 -7.02 12.06 -9.76
C ALA A 380 -8.00 12.08 -8.57
N TRP A 381 -9.17 12.72 -8.73
CA TRP A 381 -10.24 12.72 -7.73
C TRP A 381 -10.75 11.31 -7.45
N LEU A 382 -11.00 10.51 -8.49
CA LEU A 382 -11.42 9.12 -8.35
C LEU A 382 -10.39 8.29 -7.56
N GLY A 383 -9.10 8.53 -7.82
CA GLY A 383 -8.01 7.97 -7.03
C GLY A 383 -8.02 8.35 -5.55
N ALA A 384 -8.37 9.60 -5.24
CA ALA A 384 -8.43 10.10 -3.88
C ALA A 384 -9.56 9.44 -3.08
N VAL A 385 -10.73 9.23 -3.70
CA VAL A 385 -11.90 8.58 -3.08
C VAL A 385 -11.89 7.05 -3.20
N SER A 386 -10.89 6.48 -3.88
CA SER A 386 -10.86 5.05 -4.26
C SER A 386 -10.99 4.09 -3.09
N TYR A 387 -10.54 4.48 -1.89
CA TYR A 387 -10.64 3.63 -0.70
C TYR A 387 -12.08 3.50 -0.22
N SER A 388 -12.84 4.61 -0.15
CA SER A 388 -14.28 4.55 0.15
C SER A 388 -15.06 3.78 -0.92
N VAL A 389 -14.75 3.98 -2.20
CA VAL A 389 -15.40 3.22 -3.30
C VAL A 389 -15.13 1.72 -3.14
N TYR A 390 -13.88 1.34 -2.85
CA TYR A 390 -13.51 -0.05 -2.61
C TYR A 390 -14.23 -0.66 -1.39
N LEU A 391 -14.42 0.08 -0.30
CA LEU A 391 -15.10 -0.48 0.87
C LEU A 391 -16.63 -0.52 0.71
N LEU A 392 -17.24 0.48 0.07
CA LEU A 392 -18.70 0.60 0.00
C LEU A 392 -19.34 -0.19 -1.15
N HIS A 393 -18.60 -0.60 -2.18
CA HIS A 393 -19.22 -1.26 -3.34
C HIS A 393 -19.96 -2.55 -2.97
N PHE A 394 -19.39 -3.39 -2.11
CA PHE A 394 -20.08 -4.60 -1.66
C PHE A 394 -21.26 -4.28 -0.75
N VAL A 395 -21.14 -3.32 0.18
CA VAL A 395 -22.28 -2.84 0.98
C VAL A 395 -23.45 -2.46 0.06
N LEU A 396 -23.17 -1.71 -1.00
CA LEU A 396 -24.19 -1.32 -1.97
C LEU A 396 -24.70 -2.52 -2.79
N ILE A 397 -23.83 -3.46 -3.21
CA ILE A 397 -24.26 -4.70 -3.87
C ILE A 397 -25.22 -5.47 -2.97
N TYR A 398 -24.91 -5.67 -1.70
CA TYR A 398 -25.80 -6.40 -0.80
C TYR A 398 -27.15 -5.68 -0.64
N LEU A 399 -27.16 -4.35 -0.57
CA LEU A 399 -28.40 -3.56 -0.47
C LEU A 399 -29.24 -3.61 -1.74
N THR A 400 -28.62 -3.78 -2.90
CA THR A 400 -29.28 -3.64 -4.20
C THR A 400 -29.46 -4.97 -4.93
N LYS A 401 -28.77 -6.06 -4.55
CA LYS A 401 -28.78 -7.35 -5.27
C LYS A 401 -30.18 -7.91 -5.46
N GLY A 402 -31.06 -7.80 -4.46
CA GLY A 402 -32.44 -8.28 -4.54
C GLY A 402 -33.26 -7.56 -5.62
N TRP A 403 -32.91 -6.32 -5.94
CA TRP A 403 -33.52 -5.53 -7.00
C TRP A 403 -32.78 -5.66 -8.34
N LEU A 404 -31.46 -5.87 -8.32
CA LEU A 404 -30.65 -6.02 -9.54
C LEU A 404 -30.85 -7.38 -10.21
N VAL A 405 -30.91 -8.47 -9.44
CA VAL A 405 -30.99 -9.85 -9.99
C VAL A 405 -32.19 -10.04 -10.93
N PRO A 406 -33.42 -9.59 -10.61
CA PRO A 406 -34.56 -9.71 -11.53
C PRO A 406 -34.37 -9.00 -12.88
N HIS A 407 -33.43 -8.05 -12.99
CA HIS A 407 -33.17 -7.29 -14.21
C HIS A 407 -32.04 -7.88 -15.07
N GLN A 408 -31.51 -9.06 -14.72
CA GLN A 408 -30.47 -9.74 -15.51
C GLN A 408 -30.89 -9.99 -16.96
N ASP A 409 -32.16 -10.34 -17.16
CA ASP A 409 -32.76 -10.64 -18.46
C ASP A 409 -33.41 -9.43 -19.13
N SER A 410 -33.32 -8.25 -18.51
CA SER A 410 -33.86 -7.01 -19.08
C SER A 410 -33.07 -6.58 -20.33
N ALA A 411 -33.73 -5.80 -21.20
CA ALA A 411 -33.10 -5.24 -22.39
C ALA A 411 -31.82 -4.44 -22.04
N ALA A 412 -30.81 -4.49 -22.92
CA ALA A 412 -29.50 -3.87 -22.68
C ALA A 412 -29.55 -2.40 -22.23
N PRO A 413 -30.40 -1.51 -22.79
CA PRO A 413 -30.49 -0.13 -22.33
C PRO A 413 -30.91 0.00 -20.86
N VAL A 414 -31.81 -0.86 -20.38
CA VAL A 414 -32.24 -0.89 -18.98
C VAL A 414 -31.06 -1.29 -18.10
N ARG A 415 -30.37 -2.38 -18.43
CA ARG A 415 -29.20 -2.86 -17.68
C ARG A 415 -28.09 -1.81 -17.62
N ILE A 416 -27.83 -1.09 -18.72
CA ILE A 416 -26.86 0.02 -18.76
C ILE A 416 -27.32 1.18 -17.87
N GLY A 417 -28.60 1.57 -17.93
CA GLY A 417 -29.15 2.62 -17.06
C GLY A 417 -29.01 2.28 -15.58
N LEU A 418 -29.32 1.04 -15.19
CA LEU A 418 -29.16 0.55 -13.82
C LEU A 418 -27.69 0.52 -13.39
N ALA A 419 -26.77 0.17 -14.28
CA ALA A 419 -25.34 0.20 -14.01
C ALA A 419 -24.82 1.62 -13.73
N LEU A 420 -25.25 2.58 -14.54
CA LEU A 420 -24.90 3.99 -14.35
C LEU A 420 -25.51 4.56 -13.06
N ALA A 421 -26.75 4.19 -12.74
CA ALA A 421 -27.40 4.58 -11.50
C ALA A 421 -26.67 4.01 -10.26
N TYR A 422 -26.32 2.72 -10.28
CA TYR A 422 -25.52 2.09 -9.23
C TYR A 422 -24.18 2.80 -9.05
N LEU A 423 -23.46 3.07 -10.15
CA LEU A 423 -22.16 3.75 -10.09
C LEU A 423 -22.29 5.18 -9.53
N ALA A 424 -23.33 5.91 -9.92
CA ALA A 424 -23.60 7.26 -9.42
C ALA A 424 -23.86 7.25 -7.90
N VAL A 425 -24.71 6.34 -7.42
CA VAL A 425 -25.00 6.17 -5.99
C VAL A 425 -23.74 5.77 -5.23
N LEU A 426 -22.96 4.82 -5.76
CA LEU A 426 -21.70 4.39 -5.16
C LEU A 426 -20.72 5.55 -5.02
N LEU A 427 -20.51 6.34 -6.09
CA LEU A 427 -19.59 7.47 -6.07
C LEU A 427 -20.06 8.58 -5.11
N ALA A 428 -21.37 8.85 -5.06
CA ALA A 428 -21.93 9.82 -4.12
C ALA A 428 -21.74 9.39 -2.66
N ALA A 429 -22.11 8.15 -2.31
CA ALA A 429 -21.92 7.60 -0.97
C ALA A 429 -20.43 7.56 -0.57
N SER A 430 -19.57 7.18 -1.52
CA SER A 430 -18.12 7.15 -1.31
C SER A 430 -17.52 8.53 -1.10
N TYR A 431 -18.01 9.54 -1.81
CA TYR A 431 -17.58 10.92 -1.60
C TYR A 431 -17.99 11.43 -0.22
N VAL A 432 -19.20 11.11 0.25
CA VAL A 432 -19.66 11.44 1.60
C VAL A 432 -18.76 10.78 2.66
N SER A 433 -18.54 9.46 2.55
CA SER A 433 -17.60 8.73 3.44
C SER A 433 -16.20 9.35 3.42
N TYR A 434 -15.66 9.63 2.24
CA TYR A 434 -14.35 10.25 2.10
C TYR A 434 -14.26 11.61 2.79
N ARG A 435 -15.25 12.48 2.56
CA ARG A 435 -15.25 13.86 3.03
C ARG A 435 -15.48 13.99 4.54
N PHE A 436 -16.33 13.13 5.11
CA PHE A 436 -16.77 13.24 6.50
C PHE A 436 -16.10 12.23 7.44
N VAL A 437 -15.55 11.14 6.92
CA VAL A 437 -14.86 10.12 7.73
C VAL A 437 -13.37 10.10 7.40
N GLU A 438 -12.99 9.84 6.16
CA GLU A 438 -11.57 9.65 5.84
C GLU A 438 -10.73 10.93 6.05
N VAL A 439 -11.18 12.07 5.52
CA VAL A 439 -10.41 13.32 5.57
C VAL A 439 -10.23 13.84 7.00
N PRO A 440 -11.28 13.94 7.85
CA PRO A 440 -11.13 14.42 9.22
C PRO A 440 -10.22 13.54 10.07
N PHE A 441 -10.33 12.22 9.98
CA PHE A 441 -9.47 11.31 10.75
C PHE A 441 -8.02 11.36 10.27
N GLN A 442 -7.76 11.48 8.97
CA GLN A 442 -6.40 11.70 8.48
C GLN A 442 -5.80 13.02 8.97
N GLN A 443 -6.60 14.09 9.05
CA GLN A 443 -6.17 15.37 9.63
C GLN A 443 -5.86 15.20 11.13
N MET A 444 -6.69 14.46 11.86
CA MET A 444 -6.47 14.13 13.26
C MET A 444 -5.16 13.36 13.46
N GLY A 445 -4.89 12.33 12.66
CA GLY A 445 -3.62 11.60 12.69
C GLY A 445 -2.41 12.51 12.47
N ARG A 446 -2.49 13.45 11.51
CA ARG A 446 -1.42 14.46 11.30
C ARG A 446 -1.22 15.36 12.53
N ARG A 447 -2.30 15.76 13.23
CA ARG A 447 -2.21 16.55 14.46
C ARG A 447 -1.58 15.76 15.60
N VAL A 448 -1.95 14.49 15.76
CA VAL A 448 -1.38 13.58 16.78
C VAL A 448 0.13 13.43 16.57
N THR A 449 0.57 13.12 15.35
CA THR A 449 2.00 13.02 15.03
C THR A 449 2.77 14.31 15.35
N LYS A 450 2.23 15.48 14.94
CA LYS A 450 2.87 16.79 15.24
C LYS A 450 2.98 17.05 16.74
N ARG A 451 1.96 16.67 17.53
CA ARG A 451 1.97 16.84 18.99
C ARG A 451 3.01 15.94 19.66
N LEU A 452 3.12 14.68 19.22
CA LEU A 452 4.12 13.75 19.76
C LEU A 452 5.56 14.17 19.40
N ALA A 453 5.77 14.73 18.22
CA ALA A 453 7.07 15.26 17.81
C ALA A 453 7.51 16.47 18.64
N ARG A 454 6.58 17.30 19.13
CA ARG A 454 6.89 18.45 20.01
C ARG A 454 7.23 18.06 21.45
N ARG A 455 6.90 16.84 21.88
CA ARG A 455 7.09 16.33 23.25
C ARG A 455 8.33 15.43 23.39
N ALA A 456 8.97 15.07 22.29
CA ALA A 456 10.07 14.11 22.22
C ALA A 456 11.37 14.82 21.88
#